data_AF-A0A903VLR6-F1
#
_entry.id   AF-A0A903VLR6-F1
#
_cell.length_a   1.000
_cell.length_b   1.000
_cell.length_c   1.000
_cell.angle_alpha   90.00
_cell.angle_beta   90.00
_cell.angle_gamma   90.00
#
_symmetry.space_group_name_H-M   'P 1'
#
loop_
_entity.id
_entity.type
_entity.pdbx_description
1 polymer ?
#
loop_
_entity_poly.entity_id
_entity_poly.type
_entity_poly.pdbx_seq_one_letter_code
_entity_poly.pdbx_strand_id
1 'polypeptide(L)'
;MNCCVIPGCGNKFQLYRVPNSGNNRFRQWKKVAPVFGTGSERICSHHFIETDFVENIRKKLKSTAIPSINLPAERLKASNKIGCCVLGCRSKDIKNMEKFPSMTSKAWLKWANILGCAEANTAGWKICQ
;
A
#
# COMPACT_ATOMS: atom_id res chain seq x y z
N MET A 1 11.27 7.12 10.04
CA MET A 1 11.22 6.85 8.57
C MET A 1 10.28 7.84 7.92
N ASN A 2 10.81 8.76 7.10
CA ASN A 2 10.05 9.77 6.35
C ASN A 2 9.82 9.26 4.92
N CYS A 3 9.08 8.16 4.77
CA CYS A 3 8.81 7.57 3.46
C CYS A 3 7.31 7.56 3.19
N CYS A 4 6.94 7.67 1.92
CA CYS A 4 5.56 7.48 1.48
C CYS A 4 5.18 6.00 1.64
N VAL A 5 3.98 5.72 2.16
CA VAL A 5 3.44 4.37 2.33
C VAL A 5 2.96 3.78 1.00
N ILE A 6 2.79 4.60 -0.04
CA ILE A 6 2.39 4.12 -1.35
C ILE A 6 3.51 3.28 -1.98
N PRO A 7 3.24 2.02 -2.36
CA PRO A 7 4.22 1.13 -2.94
C PRO A 7 4.87 1.70 -4.20
N GLY A 8 6.20 1.69 -4.25
CA GLY A 8 6.96 2.24 -5.40
C GLY A 8 7.07 3.76 -5.42
N CYS A 9 6.53 4.47 -4.42
CA CYS A 9 6.71 5.91 -4.30
C CYS A 9 8.06 6.23 -3.64
N GLY A 10 9.05 6.60 -4.46
CA GLY A 10 10.37 7.07 -4.02
C GLY A 10 10.46 8.58 -3.82
N ASN A 11 9.33 9.30 -3.90
CA ASN A 11 9.33 10.75 -3.96
C ASN A 11 9.62 11.42 -2.62
N LYS A 12 10.43 12.49 -2.65
CA LYS A 12 10.79 13.33 -1.50
C LYS A 12 9.83 14.50 -1.25
N PHE A 13 8.61 14.43 -1.78
CA PHE A 13 7.60 15.48 -1.57
C PHE A 13 7.14 15.56 -0.11
N GLN A 14 6.49 16.68 0.23
CA GLN A 14 5.87 16.88 1.54
C GLN A 14 4.97 15.70 1.90
N LEU A 15 5.17 15.17 3.10
CA LEU A 15 4.45 14.01 3.62
C LEU A 15 3.29 14.46 4.52
N TYR A 16 2.13 13.81 4.34
CA TYR A 16 0.91 14.03 5.12
C TYR A 16 0.58 12.78 5.93
N ARG A 17 0.12 12.98 7.17
CA ARG A 17 -0.26 11.86 8.05
C ARG A 17 -1.50 11.16 7.51
N VAL A 18 -1.46 9.83 7.49
CA VAL A 18 -2.66 9.04 7.32
C VAL A 18 -3.56 9.23 8.56
N PRO A 19 -4.88 9.45 8.40
CA PRO A 19 -5.80 9.51 9.52
C PRO A 19 -5.78 8.22 10.36
N ASN A 20 -5.96 8.34 11.67
CA ASN A 20 -6.05 7.17 12.56
C ASN A 20 -7.30 6.33 12.26
N SER A 21 -7.26 5.04 12.61
CA SER A 21 -8.35 4.09 12.35
C SER A 21 -9.72 4.49 12.92
N GLY A 22 -9.76 5.23 14.02
CA GLY A 22 -10.99 5.78 14.62
C GLY A 22 -11.59 6.97 13.88
N ASN A 23 -10.94 7.49 12.83
CA ASN A 23 -11.44 8.62 12.05
C ASN A 23 -12.28 8.13 10.86
N ASN A 24 -13.47 8.70 10.65
CA ASN A 24 -14.34 8.35 9.51
C ASN A 24 -13.63 8.47 8.14
N ARG A 25 -12.68 9.39 8.00
CA ARG A 25 -11.88 9.58 6.77
C ARG A 25 -10.89 8.45 6.52
N PHE A 26 -10.40 7.78 7.58
CA PHE A 26 -9.55 6.62 7.40
C PHE A 26 -10.25 5.53 6.59
N ARG A 27 -11.57 5.35 6.79
CA ARG A 27 -12.36 4.40 5.99
C ARG A 27 -12.35 4.74 4.51
N GLN A 28 -12.35 6.02 4.14
CA GLN A 28 -12.26 6.46 2.74
C GLN A 28 -10.86 6.26 2.18
N TRP A 29 -9.82 6.62 2.93
CA TRP A 29 -8.43 6.42 2.50
C TRP A 29 -8.09 4.94 2.32
N LYS A 30 -8.59 4.07 3.20
CA LYS A 30 -8.38 2.61 3.13
C LYS A 30 -8.98 1.99 1.86
N LYS A 31 -10.01 2.61 1.26
CA LYS A 31 -10.59 2.13 0.00
C LYS A 31 -9.69 2.35 -1.21
N VAL A 32 -8.83 3.36 -1.16
CA VAL A 32 -8.06 3.82 -2.33
C VAL A 32 -6.56 3.62 -2.16
N ALA A 33 -6.07 3.51 -0.92
CA ALA A 33 -4.64 3.38 -0.62
C ALA A 33 -4.37 2.24 0.37
N PRO A 34 -3.20 1.57 0.28
CA PRO A 34 -2.82 0.47 1.16
C PRO A 34 -2.35 0.99 2.53
N VAL A 35 -3.29 1.50 3.33
CA VAL A 35 -3.04 2.14 4.62
C VAL A 35 -3.71 1.42 5.78
N PHE A 36 -3.05 1.41 6.94
CA PHE A 36 -3.47 0.62 8.12
C PHE A 36 -3.96 1.47 9.29
N GLY A 37 -3.71 2.79 9.29
CA GLY A 37 -4.26 3.72 10.28
C GLY A 37 -3.48 3.75 11.58
N THR A 38 -2.20 3.40 11.54
CA THR A 38 -1.29 3.32 12.69
C THR A 38 -0.81 4.69 13.22
N GLY A 39 -1.21 5.79 12.58
CA GLY A 39 -0.78 7.18 12.89
C GLY A 39 0.69 7.50 12.50
N SER A 40 1.50 6.47 12.30
CA SER A 40 2.89 6.58 11.84
C SER A 40 3.00 6.73 10.32
N GLU A 41 1.99 6.28 9.57
CA GLU A 41 2.00 6.25 8.11
C GLU A 41 1.88 7.65 7.51
N ARG A 42 2.48 7.80 6.31
CA ARG A 42 2.55 9.05 5.58
C ARG A 42 2.31 8.83 4.09
N ILE A 43 1.58 9.74 3.44
CA ILE A 43 1.42 9.79 1.98
C ILE A 43 1.97 11.13 1.49
N CYS A 44 2.71 11.15 0.38
CA CYS A 44 3.29 12.38 -0.16
C CYS A 44 2.27 13.22 -0.94
N SER A 45 2.52 14.53 -1.08
CA SER A 45 1.62 15.50 -1.73
C SER A 45 1.22 15.10 -3.15
N HIS A 46 2.09 14.36 -3.86
CA HIS A 46 1.88 13.94 -5.23
C HIS A 46 0.68 13.01 -5.42
N HIS A 47 0.19 12.36 -4.35
CA HIS A 47 -0.98 11.50 -4.43
C HIS A 47 -2.31 12.25 -4.29
N PHE A 48 -2.28 13.58 -4.14
CA PHE A 48 -3.45 14.45 -4.00
C PHE A 48 -3.53 15.41 -5.18
N ILE A 49 -4.74 15.76 -5.60
CA ILE A 49 -4.96 16.80 -6.61
C ILE A 49 -4.82 18.18 -5.97
N GLU A 50 -4.52 19.21 -6.77
CA GLU A 50 -4.29 20.57 -6.23
C GLU A 50 -5.51 21.11 -5.47
N THR A 51 -6.72 20.72 -5.88
CA THR A 51 -7.97 21.10 -5.22
C THR A 51 -8.18 20.47 -3.85
N ASP A 52 -7.38 19.45 -3.47
CA ASP A 52 -7.41 18.84 -2.14
C ASP A 52 -6.71 19.68 -1.08
N PHE A 53 -5.94 20.69 -1.48
CA PHE A 53 -5.22 21.57 -0.57
C PHE A 53 -6.08 22.78 -0.20
N VAL A 54 -5.95 23.24 1.04
CA VAL A 54 -6.64 24.45 1.52
C VAL A 54 -6.09 25.66 0.76
N GLU A 55 -6.98 26.43 0.14
CA GLU A 55 -6.61 27.67 -0.56
C GLU A 55 -5.82 28.60 0.36
N ASN A 56 -4.79 29.26 -0.18
CA ASN A 56 -3.83 30.10 0.55
C ASN A 56 -2.95 29.37 1.59
N ILE A 57 -3.17 28.06 1.82
CA ILE A 57 -2.34 27.22 2.69
C ILE A 57 -2.00 25.91 1.96
N ARG A 58 -1.13 25.99 0.94
CA ARG A 58 -0.66 24.82 0.15
C ARG A 58 -0.06 23.69 1.00
N LYS A 59 0.30 23.94 2.25
CA LYS A 59 0.85 22.96 3.19
C LYS A 59 -0.20 22.14 3.95
N LYS A 60 -1.51 22.42 3.80
CA LYS A 60 -2.58 21.74 4.55
C LYS A 60 -3.59 21.08 3.62
N LEU A 61 -3.84 19.78 3.85
CA LEU A 61 -4.93 19.06 3.17
C LEU A 61 -6.28 19.49 3.74
N LYS A 62 -7.28 19.60 2.87
CA LYS A 62 -8.68 19.78 3.24
C LYS A 62 -9.16 18.60 4.09
N SER A 63 -10.21 18.85 4.87
CA SER A 63 -10.90 17.80 5.62
C SER A 63 -11.67 16.81 4.74
N THR A 64 -11.68 16.99 3.43
CA THR A 64 -12.32 16.08 2.48
C THR A 64 -11.32 15.42 1.54
N ALA A 65 -10.04 15.79 1.63
CA ALA A 65 -9.00 15.27 0.75
C ALA A 65 -8.85 13.75 0.89
N ILE A 66 -8.85 13.07 -0.25
CA ILE A 66 -8.54 11.65 -0.38
C ILE A 66 -7.42 11.50 -1.42
N PRO A 67 -6.43 10.63 -1.20
CA PRO A 67 -5.43 10.38 -2.21
C PRO A 67 -6.13 9.77 -3.44
N SER A 68 -5.76 10.23 -4.62
CA SER A 68 -6.41 9.87 -5.89
C SER A 68 -5.42 9.69 -7.04
N ILE A 69 -4.23 10.31 -6.98
CA ILE A 69 -3.24 10.28 -8.07
C ILE A 69 -2.21 9.17 -7.86
N ASN A 70 -1.89 8.45 -8.95
CA ASN A 70 -0.80 7.46 -9.01
C ASN A 70 -0.86 6.42 -7.88
N LEU A 71 -2.08 6.12 -7.44
CA LEU A 71 -2.33 5.01 -6.54
C LEU A 71 -2.26 3.71 -7.35
N PRO A 72 -1.69 2.64 -6.78
CA PRO A 72 -1.75 1.34 -7.43
C PRO A 72 -3.24 0.98 -7.61
N ALA A 73 -3.67 0.83 -8.87
CA ALA A 73 -5.02 0.38 -9.19
C ALA A 73 -5.23 -1.02 -8.62
N GLU A 74 -5.81 -1.10 -7.40
CA GLU A 74 -6.29 -2.28 -6.66
C GLU A 74 -5.52 -3.61 -6.77
N ARG A 75 -4.27 -3.62 -7.23
CA ARG A 75 -3.46 -4.82 -7.30
C ARG A 75 -2.64 -4.86 -6.03
N LEU A 76 -2.89 -5.89 -5.23
CA LEU A 76 -2.02 -6.29 -4.13
C LEU A 76 -0.63 -6.58 -4.71
N LYS A 77 0.20 -5.57 -4.95
CA LYS A 77 1.52 -5.81 -5.50
C LYS A 77 2.27 -6.72 -4.54
N ALA A 78 2.88 -7.77 -5.05
CA ALA A 78 3.77 -8.59 -4.26
C ALA A 78 5.23 -8.21 -4.54
N SER A 79 6.05 -8.26 -3.50
CA SER A 79 7.47 -7.92 -3.54
C SER A 79 8.29 -9.03 -2.90
N ASN A 80 9.48 -9.27 -3.43
CA ASN A 80 10.44 -10.17 -2.80
C ASN A 80 10.98 -9.52 -1.51
N LYS A 81 10.45 -9.94 -0.36
CA LYS A 81 10.91 -9.51 0.96
C LYS A 81 10.83 -10.67 1.95
N ILE A 82 11.57 -10.54 3.05
CA ILE A 82 11.52 -11.49 4.16
C ILE A 82 10.15 -11.35 4.85
N GLY A 83 9.32 -12.39 4.77
CA GLY A 83 7.95 -12.43 5.32
C GLY A 83 6.88 -12.52 4.25
N CYS A 84 5.70 -11.94 4.53
CA CYS A 84 4.56 -12.00 3.61
C CYS A 84 4.84 -11.14 2.36
N CYS A 85 4.80 -11.72 1.16
CA CYS A 85 5.17 -11.04 -0.08
C CYS A 85 4.19 -9.92 -0.46
N VAL A 86 2.99 -9.87 0.12
CA VAL A 86 2.04 -8.76 -0.07
C VAL A 86 2.68 -7.45 0.42
N LEU A 87 2.77 -6.49 -0.49
CA LEU A 87 3.40 -5.21 -0.23
C LEU A 87 2.53 -4.41 0.75
N GLY A 88 3.16 -3.84 1.79
CA GLY A 88 2.46 -3.23 2.94
C GLY A 88 2.15 -4.21 4.08
N CYS A 89 2.14 -5.53 3.86
CA CYS A 89 1.94 -6.48 4.96
C CYS A 89 3.11 -6.44 5.96
N ARG A 90 2.76 -6.39 7.26
CA ARG A 90 3.70 -6.32 8.40
C ARG A 90 3.71 -7.58 9.27
N SER A 91 3.08 -8.67 8.84
CA SER A 91 3.08 -9.93 9.60
C SER A 91 4.50 -10.38 9.86
N LYS A 92 4.81 -10.61 11.13
CA LYS A 92 6.12 -11.07 11.61
C LYS A 92 6.17 -12.59 11.82
N ASP A 93 5.04 -13.26 11.70
CA ASP A 93 4.91 -14.69 11.94
C ASP A 93 5.31 -15.52 10.71
N ILE A 94 6.60 -15.50 10.40
CA ILE A 94 7.15 -16.19 9.22
C ILE A 94 6.98 -17.72 9.30
N LYS A 95 6.81 -18.27 10.51
CA LYS A 95 6.69 -19.70 10.76
C LYS A 95 5.34 -20.24 10.32
N ASN A 96 4.27 -19.45 10.49
CA ASN A 96 2.90 -19.84 10.13
C ASN A 96 2.44 -19.28 8.77
N MET A 97 3.35 -18.71 7.97
CA MET A 97 3.01 -18.26 6.62
C MET A 97 2.94 -19.41 5.63
N GLU A 98 1.94 -19.34 4.75
CA GLU A 98 1.79 -20.26 3.64
C GLU A 98 2.81 -19.94 2.54
N LYS A 99 3.41 -20.98 1.95
CA LYS A 99 4.36 -20.80 0.85
C LYS A 99 3.60 -20.41 -0.41
N PHE A 100 4.19 -19.51 -1.19
CA PHE A 100 3.67 -19.21 -2.51
C PHE A 100 3.67 -20.49 -3.36
N PRO A 101 2.59 -20.79 -4.10
CA PRO A 101 2.52 -21.98 -4.92
C PRO A 101 3.64 -22.07 -5.95
N SER A 102 3.97 -23.28 -6.40
CA SER A 102 4.92 -23.48 -7.51
C SER A 102 4.39 -22.83 -8.80
N MET A 103 5.27 -22.22 -9.60
CA MET A 103 4.93 -21.60 -10.90
C MET A 103 4.17 -22.53 -11.85
N THR A 104 4.39 -23.84 -11.74
CA THR A 104 3.72 -24.87 -12.56
C THR A 104 2.28 -25.19 -12.11
N SER A 105 1.82 -24.66 -10.97
CA SER A 105 0.51 -24.99 -10.40
C SER A 105 -0.59 -24.03 -10.87
N LYS A 106 -1.82 -24.55 -11.01
CA LYS A 106 -3.02 -23.71 -11.26
C LYS A 106 -3.27 -22.68 -10.15
N ALA A 107 -2.86 -23.01 -8.92
CA ALA A 107 -2.95 -22.10 -7.78
C ALA A 107 -2.04 -20.88 -7.94
N TRP A 108 -0.84 -21.07 -8.53
CA TRP A 108 0.08 -19.98 -8.81
C TRP A 108 -0.53 -18.95 -9.75
N LEU A 109 -1.17 -19.37 -10.84
CA LEU A 109 -1.79 -18.43 -11.78
C LEU A 109 -2.86 -17.56 -11.09
N LYS A 110 -3.66 -18.15 -10.20
CA LYS A 110 -4.65 -17.41 -9.41
C LYS A 110 -3.98 -16.38 -8.50
N TRP A 111 -2.96 -16.79 -7.77
CA TRP A 111 -2.23 -15.91 -6.84
C TRP A 111 -1.49 -14.81 -7.59
N ALA A 112 -0.84 -15.14 -8.69
CA ALA A 112 -0.09 -14.21 -9.52
C ALA A 112 -0.99 -13.15 -10.17
N ASN A 113 -2.20 -13.52 -10.59
CA ASN A 113 -3.19 -12.58 -11.10
C ASN A 113 -3.69 -11.63 -10.01
N ILE A 114 -4.03 -12.16 -8.83
CA ILE A 114 -4.47 -11.35 -7.67
C ILE A 114 -3.37 -10.38 -7.23
N LEU A 115 -2.12 -10.84 -7.24
CA LEU A 115 -0.98 -10.09 -6.73
C LEU A 115 -0.24 -9.27 -7.79
N GLY A 116 -0.71 -9.32 -9.05
CA GLY A 116 -0.09 -8.65 -10.18
C GLY A 116 1.38 -9.01 -10.40
N CYS A 117 1.74 -10.28 -10.17
CA CYS A 117 3.14 -10.76 -10.23
C CYS A 117 3.34 -11.92 -11.21
N ALA A 118 2.56 -11.97 -12.30
CA ALA A 118 2.60 -13.03 -13.32
C ALA A 118 3.94 -13.17 -14.06
N GLU A 119 4.79 -12.15 -14.02
CA GLU A 119 6.11 -12.17 -14.67
C GLU A 119 7.26 -12.27 -13.64
N ALA A 120 6.95 -12.35 -12.35
CA ALA A 120 7.96 -12.37 -11.29
C ALA A 120 8.39 -13.79 -10.94
N ASN A 121 9.68 -13.97 -10.60
CA ASN A 121 10.14 -15.18 -9.93
C ASN A 121 9.65 -15.17 -8.47
N THR A 122 8.64 -15.99 -8.17
CA THR A 122 8.01 -16.08 -6.85
C THR A 122 8.62 -17.18 -5.97
N ALA A 123 9.79 -17.73 -6.34
CA ALA A 123 10.45 -18.76 -5.55
C ALA A 123 10.76 -18.24 -4.13
N GLY A 124 10.34 -19.00 -3.12
CA GLY A 124 10.55 -18.66 -1.71
C GLY A 124 9.61 -17.58 -1.15
N TRP A 125 8.68 -17.05 -1.94
CA TRP A 125 7.69 -16.11 -1.44
C TRP A 125 6.73 -16.81 -0.46
N LYS A 126 6.15 -16.03 0.44
CA LYS A 126 5.20 -16.51 1.44
C LYS A 126 4.04 -15.54 1.60
N ILE A 127 2.89 -16.01 2.03
CA ILE A 127 1.72 -15.16 2.33
C ILE A 127 1.24 -15.51 3.75
N CYS A 128 0.83 -14.50 4.51
CA CYS A 128 0.18 -14.75 5.80
C CYS A 128 -1.21 -15.33 5.59
N GLN A 129 -1.58 -16.32 6.40
CA GLN A 129 -2.96 -16.74 6.54
C GLN A 129 -3.82 -15.64 7.16
#